data_AF-A0A1U7JBE5-F1
#
_entry.id   AF-A0A1U7JBE5-F1
#
_cell.length_a   1.000
_cell.length_b   1.000
_cell.length_c   1.000
_cell.angle_alpha   90.00
_cell.angle_beta   90.00
_cell.angle_gamma   90.00
#
_symmetry.space_group_name_H-M   'P 1'
#
loop_
_entity.id
_entity.type
_entity.pdbx_description
1 polymer ?
#
loop_
_entity_poly.entity_id
_entity_poly.type
_entity_poly.pdbx_seq_one_letter_code
_entity_poly.pdbx_strand_id
1 'polypeptide(L)'
;MMQEALWILRRQRYKYSPRAISRSLLKNIGAWQRFWKSYHQYRKAAGITDSSLLQNFYPCLGEDTAITTIEPTYFYQDTWAFEKIVNRAPKQHIDVGSHHKFVAFLSKILPVTMVDIRPLSLPLESLKFQEGSILDLPFKSESINSLSSLCVVEHIGLGRYGDPLDPDGSEKAIAELCRVLAPGGHLYLSVPVGDQDITAFNAGRIFNMESLEKMLSPLIIIDSSFIVERLLSKNYCHTKNFGTTGLFEIFKPYGA
;
A
#
# COMPACT_ATOMS: atom_id res chain seq x y z
N MET A 1 24.15 -18.19 31.31
CA MET A 1 24.91 -17.78 30.10
C MET A 1 25.23 -18.91 29.14
N MET A 2 25.80 -20.04 29.56
CA MET A 2 26.29 -21.07 28.62
C MET A 2 25.16 -21.76 27.82
N GLN A 3 24.04 -22.12 28.46
CA GLN A 3 22.88 -22.74 27.79
C GLN A 3 22.17 -21.77 26.82
N GLU A 4 22.16 -20.48 27.15
CA GLU A 4 21.57 -19.40 26.36
C GLU A 4 22.39 -19.10 25.09
N ALA A 5 23.72 -19.07 25.21
CA ALA A 5 24.63 -18.92 24.08
C ALA A 5 24.57 -20.14 23.14
N LEU A 6 24.50 -21.36 23.72
CA LEU A 6 24.31 -22.60 22.97
C LEU A 6 22.97 -22.63 22.22
N TRP A 7 21.91 -22.05 22.80
CA TRP A 7 20.61 -21.93 22.15
C TRP A 7 20.64 -20.98 20.95
N ILE A 8 21.25 -19.79 21.08
CA ILE A 8 21.40 -18.84 19.96
C ILE A 8 22.08 -19.52 18.78
N LEU A 9 23.17 -20.25 19.04
CA LEU A 9 23.93 -20.99 18.03
C LEU A 9 23.12 -22.12 17.38
N ARG A 10 22.29 -22.85 18.16
CA ARG A 10 21.43 -23.93 17.66
C ARG A 10 20.29 -23.41 16.77
N ARG A 11 19.63 -22.31 17.15
CA ARG A 11 18.48 -21.77 16.40
C ARG A 11 18.89 -21.06 15.11
N GLN A 12 20.00 -20.32 15.13
CA GLN A 12 20.51 -19.63 13.95
C GLN A 12 20.90 -20.62 12.83
N ARG A 13 21.43 -21.80 13.18
CA ARG A 13 21.70 -22.92 12.24
C ARG A 13 20.47 -23.48 11.53
N TYR A 14 19.26 -23.30 12.08
CA TYR A 14 18.02 -23.86 11.54
C TYR A 14 17.34 -22.95 10.50
N LYS A 15 17.73 -21.66 10.42
CA LYS A 15 17.10 -20.67 9.54
C LYS A 15 18.04 -20.01 8.53
N TYR A 16 19.37 -20.06 8.72
CA TYR A 16 20.32 -19.28 7.92
C TYR A 16 21.65 -20.01 7.67
N SER A 17 22.35 -19.67 6.58
CA SER A 17 23.71 -20.15 6.32
C SER A 17 24.71 -19.55 7.33
N PRO A 18 25.85 -20.21 7.64
CA PRO A 18 26.82 -19.73 8.64
C PRO A 18 27.33 -18.29 8.45
N ARG A 19 27.38 -17.82 7.20
CA ARG A 19 27.79 -16.45 6.84
C ARG A 19 26.67 -15.41 7.05
N ALA A 20 25.41 -15.80 6.93
CA ALA A 20 24.25 -14.94 7.21
C ALA A 20 24.03 -14.80 8.73
N ILE A 21 24.35 -15.83 9.50
CA ILE A 21 24.32 -15.86 10.97
C ILE A 21 25.29 -14.85 11.57
N SER A 22 26.56 -14.85 11.13
CA SER A 22 27.58 -13.94 11.67
C SER A 22 27.27 -12.46 11.36
N ARG A 23 26.77 -12.16 10.16
CA ARG A 23 26.36 -10.80 9.77
C ARG A 23 25.10 -10.32 10.50
N SER A 24 24.13 -11.21 10.74
CA SER A 24 22.89 -10.91 11.49
C SER A 24 23.18 -10.63 12.97
N LEU A 25 24.05 -11.43 13.59
CA LEU A 25 24.44 -11.26 14.99
C LEU A 25 25.26 -9.98 15.21
N LEU A 26 26.21 -9.68 14.32
CA LEU A 26 27.04 -8.47 14.40
C LEU A 26 26.23 -7.18 14.15
N LYS A 27 25.23 -7.21 13.27
CA LYS A 27 24.35 -6.05 13.01
C LYS A 27 23.45 -5.66 14.19
N ASN A 28 23.25 -6.55 15.17
CA ASN A 28 22.23 -6.40 16.21
C ASN A 28 22.77 -6.54 17.64
N ILE A 29 24.06 -6.29 17.86
CA ILE A 29 24.69 -6.42 19.20
C ILE A 29 23.92 -5.61 20.26
N GLY A 30 23.56 -4.35 19.96
CA GLY A 30 22.79 -3.52 20.87
C GLY A 30 21.40 -4.08 21.19
N ALA A 31 20.69 -4.60 20.18
CA ALA A 31 19.37 -5.21 20.39
C ALA A 31 19.46 -6.49 21.25
N TRP A 32 20.50 -7.31 21.05
CA TRP A 32 20.75 -8.47 21.89
C TRP A 32 21.10 -8.10 23.33
N GLN A 33 21.91 -7.05 23.54
CA GLN A 33 22.23 -6.56 24.89
C GLN A 33 20.96 -6.13 25.62
N ARG A 34 20.08 -5.35 24.95
CA ARG A 34 18.80 -4.93 25.52
C ARG A 34 17.90 -6.11 25.81
N PHE A 35 17.75 -7.03 24.87
CA PHE A 35 16.97 -8.24 25.04
C PHE A 35 17.43 -9.07 26.26
N TRP A 36 18.74 -9.31 26.39
CA TRP A 36 19.27 -10.05 27.54
C TRP A 36 19.06 -9.30 28.85
N LYS A 37 19.26 -7.98 28.87
CA LYS A 37 18.95 -7.16 30.04
C LYS A 37 17.49 -7.33 30.46
N SER A 38 16.54 -7.19 29.53
CA SER A 38 15.10 -7.37 29.78
C SER A 38 14.76 -8.79 30.21
N TYR A 39 15.39 -9.81 29.63
CA TYR A 39 15.19 -11.21 30.03
C TYR A 39 15.61 -11.47 31.48
N HIS A 40 16.79 -11.00 31.89
CA HIS A 40 17.25 -11.18 33.27
C HIS A 40 16.39 -10.40 34.27
N GLN A 41 15.98 -9.18 33.91
CA GLN A 41 15.04 -8.38 34.70
C GLN A 41 13.71 -9.11 34.88
N TYR A 42 13.14 -9.65 33.80
CA TYR A 42 11.89 -10.40 33.82
C TYR A 42 12.01 -11.66 34.70
N ARG A 43 13.06 -12.47 34.53
CA ARG A 43 13.29 -13.67 35.35
C ARG A 43 13.35 -13.36 36.84
N LYS A 44 14.08 -12.30 37.21
CA LYS A 44 14.19 -11.86 38.60
C LYS A 44 12.82 -11.42 39.14
N ALA A 45 12.07 -10.62 38.37
CA ALA A 45 10.76 -10.12 38.78
C ALA A 45 9.72 -11.24 38.93
N ALA A 46 9.78 -12.26 38.06
CA ALA A 46 8.88 -13.41 38.07
C ALA A 46 9.29 -14.53 39.05
N GLY A 47 10.43 -14.40 39.74
CA GLY A 47 10.95 -15.44 40.63
C GLY A 47 11.39 -16.73 39.92
N ILE A 48 11.66 -16.66 38.61
CA ILE A 48 11.99 -17.83 37.78
C ILE A 48 13.47 -18.17 37.93
N THR A 49 13.76 -19.28 38.59
CA THR A 49 15.13 -19.77 38.86
C THR A 49 15.59 -20.86 37.90
N ASP A 50 14.66 -21.57 37.27
CA ASP A 50 14.93 -22.63 36.30
C ASP A 50 15.08 -22.09 34.86
N SER A 51 15.19 -23.03 33.90
CA SER A 51 15.32 -22.76 32.46
C SER A 51 14.00 -22.84 31.68
N SER A 52 12.85 -22.82 32.37
CA SER A 52 11.51 -22.97 31.77
C SER A 52 11.27 -22.01 30.58
N LEU A 53 11.71 -20.76 30.69
CA LEU A 53 11.57 -19.75 29.63
C LEU A 53 12.38 -20.06 28.36
N LEU A 54 13.44 -20.87 28.44
CA LEU A 54 14.27 -21.20 27.28
C LEU A 54 13.57 -22.15 26.30
N GLN A 55 12.56 -22.90 26.77
CA GLN A 55 11.83 -23.86 25.95
C GLN A 55 10.96 -23.16 24.89
N ASN A 56 10.35 -22.02 25.24
CA ASN A 56 9.49 -21.22 24.36
C ASN A 56 10.14 -19.90 23.92
N PHE A 57 11.48 -19.85 23.94
CA PHE A 57 12.22 -18.61 23.72
C PHE A 57 12.03 -18.10 22.29
N TYR A 58 11.55 -16.87 22.10
CA TYR A 58 11.36 -16.26 20.77
C TYR A 58 11.76 -14.78 20.79
N PRO A 59 13.06 -14.46 20.59
CA PRO A 59 13.52 -13.07 20.58
C PRO A 59 12.98 -12.29 19.38
N CYS A 60 12.21 -11.23 19.64
CA CYS A 60 11.81 -10.21 18.68
C CYS A 60 12.73 -9.00 18.85
N LEU A 61 13.73 -8.88 17.97
CA LEU A 61 14.77 -7.86 18.08
C LEU A 61 14.51 -6.70 17.12
N GLY A 62 14.78 -5.48 17.57
CA GLY A 62 14.68 -4.28 16.73
C GLY A 62 13.27 -3.69 16.62
N GLU A 63 12.29 -4.24 17.34
CA GLU A 63 10.95 -3.63 17.50
C GLU A 63 10.88 -2.65 18.67
N ASP A 64 11.88 -2.64 19.55
CA ASP A 64 12.01 -1.72 20.67
C ASP A 64 12.52 -0.34 20.23
N THR A 65 11.83 0.26 19.27
CA THR A 65 12.15 1.57 18.70
C THR A 65 11.44 2.69 19.46
N ALA A 66 11.99 3.91 19.39
CA ALA A 66 11.38 5.08 20.03
C ALA A 66 10.05 5.50 19.34
N ILE A 67 9.90 5.17 18.05
CA ILE A 67 8.71 5.44 17.25
C ILE A 67 8.37 4.22 16.39
N THR A 68 7.09 4.05 16.10
CA THR A 68 6.63 3.09 15.07
C THR A 68 6.87 3.69 13.69
N THR A 69 7.72 3.07 12.87
CA THR A 69 7.93 3.53 11.50
C THR A 69 6.71 3.19 10.64
N ILE A 70 6.11 4.21 10.05
CA ILE A 70 4.97 4.09 9.14
C ILE A 70 5.42 4.54 7.73
N GLU A 71 5.01 3.80 6.71
CA GLU A 71 5.15 4.18 5.30
C GLU A 71 4.09 5.27 5.00
N PRO A 72 4.51 6.49 4.64
CA PRO A 72 3.61 7.64 4.57
C PRO A 72 2.59 7.56 3.43
N THR A 73 2.95 7.00 2.27
CA THR A 73 2.08 7.01 1.10
C THR A 73 0.81 6.20 1.33
N TYR A 74 0.93 4.93 1.70
CA TYR A 74 -0.22 4.08 2.05
C TYR A 74 -0.96 4.60 3.27
N PHE A 75 -0.25 5.13 4.27
CA PHE A 75 -0.93 5.70 5.44
C PHE A 75 -1.86 6.85 5.08
N TYR A 76 -1.35 7.90 4.44
CA TYR A 76 -2.18 9.06 4.13
C TYR A 76 -3.18 8.78 3.00
N GLN A 77 -2.80 8.07 1.94
CA GLN A 77 -3.73 7.80 0.83
C GLN A 77 -4.92 6.94 1.28
N ASP A 78 -4.66 5.89 2.07
CA ASP A 78 -5.70 4.97 2.51
C ASP A 78 -6.67 5.74 3.43
N THR A 79 -6.16 6.57 4.35
CA THR A 79 -7.02 7.40 5.22
C THR A 79 -7.82 8.44 4.45
N TRP A 80 -7.21 9.14 3.49
CA TRP A 80 -7.86 10.17 2.69
C TRP A 80 -8.99 9.59 1.83
N ALA A 81 -8.72 8.51 1.09
CA ALA A 81 -9.72 7.88 0.24
C ALA A 81 -10.85 7.29 1.09
N PHE A 82 -10.51 6.62 2.19
CA PHE A 82 -11.49 6.03 3.10
C PHE A 82 -12.47 7.07 3.64
N GLU A 83 -11.98 8.18 4.17
CA GLU A 83 -12.81 9.26 4.70
C GLU A 83 -13.74 9.81 3.62
N LYS A 84 -13.21 10.09 2.43
CA LYS A 84 -13.98 10.62 1.30
C LYS A 84 -15.09 9.67 0.85
N ILE A 85 -14.77 8.39 0.66
CA ILE A 85 -15.73 7.38 0.21
C ILE A 85 -16.82 7.18 1.26
N VAL A 86 -16.45 7.02 2.53
CA VAL A 86 -17.41 6.81 3.62
C VAL A 86 -18.34 8.00 3.78
N ASN A 87 -17.83 9.23 3.72
CA ASN A 87 -18.65 10.44 3.82
C ASN A 87 -19.66 10.58 2.67
N ARG A 88 -19.34 10.07 1.47
CA ARG A 88 -20.31 10.01 0.36
C ARG A 88 -21.33 8.89 0.49
N ALA A 89 -21.08 7.89 1.34
CA ALA A 89 -21.95 6.76 1.62
C ALA A 89 -22.55 6.11 0.34
N PRO A 90 -21.72 5.70 -0.64
CA PRO A 90 -22.23 5.07 -1.85
C PRO A 90 -22.89 3.73 -1.54
N LYS A 91 -23.87 3.31 -2.36
CA LYS A 91 -24.52 1.99 -2.23
C LYS A 91 -23.54 0.83 -2.37
N GLN A 92 -22.50 1.04 -3.18
CA GLN A 92 -21.41 0.11 -3.41
C GLN A 92 -20.19 0.92 -3.87
N HIS A 93 -19.01 0.42 -3.54
CA HIS A 93 -17.75 0.94 -4.03
C HIS A 93 -17.00 -0.14 -4.83
N ILE A 94 -16.39 0.26 -5.94
CA ILE A 94 -15.52 -0.60 -6.74
C ILE A 94 -14.09 -0.09 -6.58
N ASP A 95 -13.20 -0.96 -6.11
CA ASP A 95 -11.77 -0.66 -6.06
C ASP A 95 -11.04 -1.45 -7.15
N VAL A 96 -10.06 -0.83 -7.79
CA VAL A 96 -9.22 -1.47 -8.81
C VAL A 96 -7.77 -1.46 -8.35
N GLY A 97 -7.29 -2.60 -7.87
CA GLY A 97 -5.87 -2.89 -7.61
C GLY A 97 -5.25 -2.23 -6.38
N SER A 98 -6.02 -1.56 -5.52
CA SER A 98 -5.45 -0.84 -4.37
C SER A 98 -4.97 -1.77 -3.27
N HIS A 99 -4.33 -1.19 -2.25
CA HIS A 99 -3.76 -1.93 -1.13
C HIS A 99 -4.78 -2.78 -0.37
N HIS A 100 -4.49 -4.08 -0.21
CA HIS A 100 -5.38 -5.07 0.41
C HIS A 100 -5.95 -4.66 1.80
N LYS A 101 -5.19 -3.93 2.64
CA LYS A 101 -5.71 -3.49 3.95
C LYS A 101 -6.79 -2.41 3.82
N PHE A 102 -6.62 -1.49 2.87
CA PHE A 102 -7.58 -0.42 2.59
C PHE A 102 -8.93 -1.03 2.20
N VAL A 103 -8.96 -1.88 1.17
CA VAL A 103 -10.20 -2.53 0.72
C VAL A 103 -10.80 -3.46 1.78
N ALA A 104 -9.96 -4.16 2.56
CA ALA A 104 -10.43 -5.01 3.63
C ALA A 104 -11.19 -4.21 4.70
N PHE A 105 -10.63 -3.08 5.16
CA PHE A 105 -11.29 -2.24 6.15
C PHE A 105 -12.49 -1.50 5.58
N LEU A 106 -12.41 -0.96 4.36
CA LEU A 106 -13.54 -0.29 3.71
C LEU A 106 -14.74 -1.25 3.55
N SER A 107 -14.49 -2.51 3.21
CA SER A 107 -15.52 -3.54 3.08
C SER A 107 -16.28 -3.84 4.37
N LYS A 108 -15.75 -3.47 5.54
CA LYS A 108 -16.44 -3.62 6.84
C LYS A 108 -17.52 -2.57 7.06
N ILE A 109 -17.52 -1.50 6.28
CA ILE A 109 -18.43 -0.37 6.47
C ILE A 109 -19.45 -0.28 5.33
N LEU A 110 -19.06 -0.65 4.11
CA LEU A 110 -19.96 -0.64 2.95
C LEU A 110 -19.62 -1.77 1.96
N PRO A 111 -20.53 -2.12 1.03
CA PRO A 111 -20.27 -3.15 0.02
C PRO A 111 -19.11 -2.74 -0.91
N VAL A 112 -18.03 -3.52 -0.90
CA VAL A 112 -16.86 -3.30 -1.75
C VAL A 112 -16.66 -4.50 -2.67
N THR A 113 -16.40 -4.22 -3.96
CA THR A 113 -15.80 -5.17 -4.88
C THR A 113 -14.40 -4.70 -5.25
N MET A 114 -13.39 -5.53 -5.02
CA MET A 114 -12.03 -5.32 -5.51
C MET A 114 -11.83 -6.06 -6.83
N VAL A 115 -11.27 -5.38 -7.83
CA VAL A 115 -10.77 -5.96 -9.07
C VAL A 115 -9.24 -5.91 -9.06
N ASP A 116 -8.58 -7.05 -9.22
CA ASP A 116 -7.12 -7.13 -9.34
C ASP A 116 -6.74 -8.34 -10.19
N ILE A 117 -5.59 -8.28 -10.86
CA ILE A 117 -5.01 -9.41 -11.58
C ILE A 117 -4.48 -10.50 -10.63
N ARG A 118 -4.30 -10.19 -9.35
CA ARG A 118 -3.78 -11.10 -8.32
C ARG A 118 -4.82 -11.35 -7.24
N PRO A 119 -5.28 -12.61 -7.06
CA PRO A 119 -6.17 -12.94 -5.95
C PRO A 119 -5.49 -12.73 -4.60
N LEU A 120 -6.28 -12.30 -3.61
CA LEU A 120 -5.85 -12.22 -2.23
C LEU A 120 -5.57 -13.61 -1.67
N SER A 121 -4.48 -13.76 -0.92
CA SER A 121 -4.09 -15.04 -0.29
C SER A 121 -4.96 -15.42 0.91
N LEU A 122 -5.84 -14.52 1.36
CA LEU A 122 -6.73 -14.70 2.50
C LEU A 122 -8.16 -14.31 2.08
N PRO A 123 -9.16 -15.18 2.33
CA PRO A 123 -10.55 -14.85 2.05
C PRO A 123 -11.09 -13.84 3.07
N LEU A 124 -12.02 -12.99 2.62
CA LEU A 124 -12.72 -12.04 3.47
C LEU A 124 -14.18 -11.92 3.03
N GLU A 125 -15.11 -12.44 3.83
CA GLU A 125 -16.54 -12.51 3.46
C GLU A 125 -17.18 -11.17 3.10
N SER A 126 -16.72 -10.08 3.74
CA SER A 126 -17.24 -8.74 3.48
C SER A 126 -16.76 -8.12 2.16
N LEU A 127 -15.69 -8.67 1.57
CA LEU A 127 -15.08 -8.16 0.35
C LEU A 127 -15.34 -9.11 -0.80
N LYS A 128 -15.98 -8.61 -1.86
CA LYS A 128 -16.06 -9.35 -3.11
C LYS A 128 -14.75 -9.15 -3.87
N PHE A 129 -14.14 -10.25 -4.28
CA PHE A 129 -12.97 -10.22 -5.15
C PHE A 129 -13.37 -10.66 -6.56
N GLN A 130 -12.88 -9.95 -7.57
CA GLN A 130 -13.04 -10.27 -8.98
C GLN A 130 -11.67 -10.23 -9.63
N GLU A 131 -11.21 -11.36 -10.16
CA GLU A 131 -9.99 -11.35 -10.97
C GLU A 131 -10.26 -10.59 -12.28
N GLY A 132 -9.38 -9.65 -12.63
CA GLY A 132 -9.54 -8.83 -13.83
C GLY A 132 -8.44 -7.79 -14.02
N SER A 133 -8.28 -7.34 -15.26
CA SER A 133 -7.32 -6.29 -15.62
C SER A 133 -8.00 -4.93 -15.61
N ILE A 134 -7.31 -3.90 -15.12
CA ILE A 134 -7.74 -2.50 -15.27
C ILE A 134 -7.81 -2.05 -16.73
N LEU A 135 -7.24 -2.81 -17.67
CA LEU A 135 -7.31 -2.52 -19.10
C LEU A 135 -8.61 -3.02 -19.76
N ASP A 136 -9.37 -3.88 -19.07
CA ASP A 136 -10.64 -4.45 -19.54
C ASP A 136 -11.50 -4.82 -18.33
N LEU A 137 -12.10 -3.81 -17.71
CA LEU A 137 -12.89 -3.98 -16.51
C LEU A 137 -14.24 -4.64 -16.87
N PRO A 138 -14.71 -5.63 -16.10
CA PRO A 138 -15.92 -6.41 -16.40
C PRO A 138 -17.22 -5.65 -16.05
N PHE A 139 -17.25 -4.34 -16.31
CA PHE A 139 -18.36 -3.45 -16.05
C PHE A 139 -18.79 -2.73 -17.32
N LYS A 140 -20.10 -2.48 -17.42
CA LYS A 140 -20.65 -1.67 -18.51
C LYS A 140 -20.11 -0.26 -18.43
N SER A 141 -20.02 0.40 -19.57
CA SER A 141 -19.73 1.83 -19.59
C SER A 141 -20.75 2.56 -18.71
N GLU A 142 -20.28 3.58 -18.00
CA GLU A 142 -21.13 4.49 -17.25
C GLU A 142 -21.99 3.83 -16.16
N SER A 143 -21.47 2.78 -15.51
CA SER A 143 -22.25 1.98 -14.56
C SER A 143 -21.81 2.10 -13.11
N ILE A 144 -20.64 2.68 -12.83
CA ILE A 144 -20.07 2.76 -11.48
C ILE A 144 -20.19 4.18 -10.94
N ASN A 145 -20.80 4.34 -9.76
CA ASN A 145 -20.95 5.66 -9.12
C ASN A 145 -19.80 6.01 -8.17
N SER A 146 -19.06 5.01 -7.66
CA SER A 146 -17.95 5.20 -6.73
C SER A 146 -16.84 4.21 -7.04
N LEU A 147 -15.69 4.73 -7.48
CA LEU A 147 -14.56 3.99 -8.02
C LEU A 147 -13.27 4.46 -7.37
N SER A 148 -12.34 3.56 -7.04
CA SER A 148 -10.96 3.93 -6.67
C SER A 148 -9.92 3.13 -7.42
N SER A 149 -8.74 3.74 -7.58
CA SER A 149 -7.54 3.10 -8.11
C SER A 149 -6.34 3.81 -7.47
N LEU A 150 -5.81 3.29 -6.37
CA LEU A 150 -4.84 3.99 -5.53
C LEU A 150 -3.43 3.38 -5.67
N CYS A 151 -2.50 4.14 -6.25
CA CYS A 151 -1.14 3.70 -6.58
C CYS A 151 -1.11 2.46 -7.47
N VAL A 152 -1.84 2.53 -8.59
CA VAL A 152 -2.03 1.42 -9.54
C VAL A 152 -1.70 1.83 -10.97
N VAL A 153 -2.34 2.90 -11.48
CA VAL A 153 -2.27 3.25 -12.90
C VAL A 153 -0.84 3.56 -13.36
N GLU A 154 0.02 4.05 -12.46
CA GLU A 154 1.43 4.34 -12.74
C GLU A 154 2.27 3.08 -13.03
N HIS A 155 1.77 1.91 -12.67
CA HIS A 155 2.49 0.64 -12.80
C HIS A 155 2.09 -0.16 -14.04
N ILE A 156 0.97 0.19 -14.69
CA ILE A 156 0.36 -0.63 -15.73
C ILE A 156 1.24 -0.66 -16.98
N GLY A 157 1.52 -1.87 -17.48
CA GLY A 157 2.33 -2.06 -18.67
C GLY A 157 3.84 -2.07 -18.41
N LEU A 158 4.26 -2.09 -17.15
CA LEU A 158 5.69 -2.14 -16.76
C LEU A 158 6.14 -3.54 -16.32
N GLY A 159 5.23 -4.52 -16.30
CA GLY A 159 5.52 -5.92 -15.97
C GLY A 159 5.88 -6.16 -14.51
N ARG A 160 5.69 -5.15 -13.64
CA ARG A 160 6.06 -5.21 -12.22
C ARG A 160 5.28 -6.29 -11.47
N TYR A 161 4.03 -6.50 -11.85
CA TYR A 161 3.11 -7.41 -11.15
C TYR A 161 2.80 -8.67 -11.96
N GLY A 162 3.52 -8.90 -13.07
CA GLY A 162 3.24 -9.97 -14.03
C GLY A 162 2.24 -9.59 -15.12
N ASP A 163 1.85 -8.32 -15.19
CA ASP A 163 1.08 -7.72 -16.27
C ASP A 163 1.89 -7.70 -17.60
N PRO A 164 1.23 -7.79 -18.77
CA PRO A 164 1.89 -7.62 -20.06
C PRO A 164 2.56 -6.24 -20.18
N LEU A 165 3.66 -6.16 -20.93
CA LEU A 165 4.31 -4.88 -21.22
C LEU A 165 3.45 -4.05 -22.19
N ASP A 166 3.20 -2.80 -21.82
CA ASP A 166 2.43 -1.84 -22.60
C ASP A 166 2.93 -0.40 -22.33
N PRO A 167 3.62 0.23 -23.29
CA PRO A 167 4.08 1.61 -23.13
C PRO A 167 2.96 2.59 -22.79
N ASP A 168 1.74 2.36 -23.28
CA ASP A 168 0.56 3.19 -23.11
C ASP A 168 -0.37 2.67 -21.99
N GLY A 169 0.15 1.81 -21.11
CA GLY A 169 -0.66 1.10 -20.12
C GLY A 169 -1.37 2.03 -19.13
N SER A 170 -0.74 3.15 -18.75
CA SER A 170 -1.34 4.13 -17.83
C SER A 170 -2.49 4.89 -18.50
N GLU A 171 -2.30 5.29 -19.75
CA GLU A 171 -3.28 5.99 -20.59
C GLU A 171 -4.51 5.11 -20.81
N LYS A 172 -4.30 3.83 -21.17
CA LYS A 172 -5.39 2.87 -21.36
C LYS A 172 -6.13 2.56 -20.06
N ALA A 173 -5.41 2.43 -18.95
CA ALA A 173 -6.01 2.23 -17.63
C ALA A 173 -6.90 3.42 -17.23
N ILE A 174 -6.42 4.65 -17.41
CA ILE A 174 -7.22 5.86 -17.13
C ILE A 174 -8.44 5.92 -18.05
N ALA A 175 -8.29 5.65 -19.35
CA ALA A 175 -9.40 5.62 -20.28
C ALA A 175 -10.48 4.60 -19.87
N GLU A 176 -10.06 3.44 -19.38
CA GLU A 176 -10.97 2.39 -18.92
C GLU A 176 -11.70 2.79 -17.62
N LEU A 177 -11.01 3.42 -16.66
CA LEU A 177 -11.63 4.02 -15.47
C LEU A 177 -12.67 5.09 -15.87
N CYS A 178 -12.35 5.96 -16.82
CA CYS A 178 -13.26 6.98 -17.36
C CYS A 178 -14.50 6.34 -18.04
N ARG A 179 -14.29 5.24 -18.78
CA ARG A 179 -15.36 4.51 -19.47
C ARG A 179 -16.38 3.96 -18.49
N VAL A 180 -15.94 3.28 -17.43
CA VAL A 180 -16.85 2.59 -16.49
C VAL A 180 -17.53 3.54 -15.50
N LEU A 181 -16.94 4.71 -15.23
CA LEU A 181 -17.49 5.69 -14.31
C LEU A 181 -18.80 6.29 -14.88
N ALA A 182 -19.86 6.23 -14.07
CA ALA A 182 -21.17 6.78 -14.39
C ALA A 182 -21.17 8.31 -14.33
N PRO A 183 -22.00 9.00 -15.13
CA PRO A 183 -22.32 10.41 -14.92
C PRO A 183 -22.79 10.66 -13.49
N GLY A 184 -22.25 11.69 -12.85
CA GLY A 184 -22.44 11.94 -11.41
C GLY A 184 -21.57 11.09 -10.49
N GLY A 185 -20.74 10.20 -11.04
CA GLY A 185 -19.87 9.31 -10.30
C GLY A 185 -18.57 9.98 -9.84
N HIS A 186 -17.97 9.38 -8.81
CA HIS A 186 -16.70 9.80 -8.24
C HIS A 186 -15.61 8.75 -8.43
N LEU A 187 -14.46 9.19 -8.91
CA LEU A 187 -13.21 8.43 -8.98
C LEU A 187 -12.23 8.99 -7.94
N TYR A 188 -11.64 8.11 -7.14
CA TYR A 188 -10.55 8.41 -6.23
C TYR A 188 -9.26 7.80 -6.78
N LEU A 189 -8.35 8.67 -7.24
CA LEU A 189 -7.12 8.28 -7.89
C LEU A 189 -5.92 8.76 -7.06
N SER A 190 -4.91 7.92 -6.89
CA SER A 190 -3.60 8.37 -6.42
C SER A 190 -2.50 7.94 -7.38
N VAL A 191 -1.60 8.87 -7.68
CA VAL A 191 -0.46 8.66 -8.59
C VAL A 191 0.73 9.52 -8.19
N PRO A 192 1.96 9.11 -8.49
CA PRO A 192 3.13 9.98 -8.39
C PRO A 192 3.01 11.16 -9.35
N VAL A 193 3.30 12.37 -8.87
CA VAL A 193 3.23 13.59 -9.68
C VAL A 193 4.53 14.37 -9.64
N GLY A 194 4.84 15.04 -10.75
CA GLY A 194 6.06 15.82 -10.93
C GLY A 194 5.92 16.87 -12.02
N ASP A 195 7.01 17.57 -12.33
CA ASP A 195 6.98 18.66 -13.32
C ASP A 195 6.96 18.14 -14.77
N GLN A 196 7.27 16.87 -14.97
CA GLN A 196 7.35 16.21 -16.27
C GLN A 196 6.86 14.77 -16.16
N ASP A 197 6.37 14.24 -17.27
CA ASP A 197 6.08 12.81 -17.37
C ASP A 197 7.39 12.02 -17.40
N ILE A 198 7.56 11.09 -16.45
CA ILE A 198 8.77 10.28 -16.31
C ILE A 198 8.38 8.81 -16.20
N THR A 199 9.00 7.96 -17.01
CA THR A 199 8.92 6.51 -16.83
C THR A 199 10.17 6.02 -16.11
N ALA A 200 10.04 5.62 -14.85
CA ALA A 200 11.06 4.84 -14.16
C ALA A 200 10.72 3.36 -14.37
N PHE A 201 11.27 2.78 -15.44
CA PHE A 201 10.92 1.42 -15.90
C PHE A 201 10.86 0.40 -14.75
N ASN A 202 9.81 -0.43 -14.77
CA ASN A 202 9.45 -1.41 -13.74
C ASN A 202 9.06 -0.83 -12.37
N ALA A 203 9.54 0.35 -11.97
CA ALA A 203 9.16 0.99 -10.72
C ALA A 203 7.79 1.68 -10.82
N GLY A 204 7.57 2.51 -11.84
CA GLY A 204 6.33 3.27 -12.03
C GLY A 204 6.53 4.48 -12.94
N ARG A 205 5.43 5.17 -13.24
CA ARG A 205 5.42 6.47 -13.93
C ARG A 205 5.15 7.62 -12.97
N ILE A 206 5.67 8.78 -13.30
CA ILE A 206 5.37 10.08 -12.66
C ILE A 206 4.66 10.90 -13.71
N PHE A 207 3.57 11.55 -13.33
CA PHE A 207 2.74 12.33 -14.24
C PHE A 207 2.91 13.83 -14.00
N ASN A 208 3.04 14.58 -15.08
CA ASN A 208 2.74 16.01 -15.05
C ASN A 208 1.23 16.18 -14.86
N MET A 209 0.84 17.13 -14.00
CA MET A 209 -0.55 17.50 -13.75
C MET A 209 -1.33 17.83 -15.04
N GLU A 210 -0.74 18.58 -15.99
CA GLU A 210 -1.41 18.93 -17.25
C GLU A 210 -1.68 17.69 -18.11
N SER A 211 -0.70 16.79 -18.21
CA SER A 211 -0.85 15.51 -18.91
C SER A 211 -1.91 14.63 -18.24
N LEU A 212 -1.91 14.56 -16.91
CA LEU A 212 -2.88 13.80 -16.13
C LEU A 212 -4.31 14.33 -16.34
N GLU A 213 -4.51 15.64 -16.25
CA GLU A 213 -5.80 16.28 -16.51
C GLU A 213 -6.30 16.02 -17.94
N LYS A 214 -5.40 16.06 -18.92
CA LYS A 214 -5.73 15.73 -20.31
C LYS A 214 -6.19 14.27 -20.47
N MET A 215 -5.54 13.33 -19.79
CA MET A 215 -5.93 11.91 -19.79
C MET A 215 -7.26 11.67 -19.09
N LEU A 216 -7.57 12.46 -18.06
CA LEU A 216 -8.82 12.35 -17.30
C LEU A 216 -10.04 12.93 -18.02
N SER A 217 -9.84 13.82 -18.99
CA SER A 217 -10.94 14.44 -19.74
C SER A 217 -11.90 13.38 -20.34
N PRO A 218 -13.23 13.53 -20.19
CA PRO A 218 -13.96 14.74 -19.77
C PRO A 218 -14.23 14.84 -18.25
N LEU A 219 -13.63 13.99 -17.42
CA LEU A 219 -13.77 14.08 -15.97
C LEU A 219 -13.02 15.31 -15.44
N ILE A 220 -13.46 15.82 -14.29
CA ILE A 220 -12.89 17.00 -13.65
C ILE A 220 -12.34 16.67 -12.27
N ILE A 221 -11.12 17.15 -11.97
CA ILE A 221 -10.57 17.09 -10.60
C ILE A 221 -11.31 18.15 -9.76
N ILE A 222 -11.95 17.72 -8.66
CA ILE A 222 -12.74 18.60 -7.78
C ILE A 222 -12.09 18.82 -6.40
N ASP A 223 -11.18 17.94 -6.00
CA ASP A 223 -10.31 18.13 -4.83
C ASP A 223 -8.97 17.43 -5.08
N SER A 224 -7.90 18.04 -4.58
CA SER A 224 -6.55 17.51 -4.66
C SER A 224 -5.87 17.59 -3.30
N SER A 225 -5.04 16.60 -2.99
CA SER A 225 -4.13 16.62 -1.86
C SER A 225 -2.82 15.94 -2.26
N PHE A 226 -1.74 16.25 -1.56
CA PHE A 226 -0.40 15.84 -1.96
C PHE A 226 0.33 15.28 -0.76
N ILE A 227 0.84 14.06 -0.88
CA ILE A 227 1.75 13.47 0.08
C ILE A 227 3.15 13.85 -0.37
N VAL A 228 3.79 14.77 0.34
CA VAL A 228 5.15 15.27 0.07
C VAL A 228 6.05 14.69 1.15
N GLU A 229 6.90 13.74 0.76
CA GLU A 229 7.73 12.95 1.67
C GLU A 229 6.92 12.26 2.79
N ARG A 230 6.77 12.90 3.96
CA ARG A 230 6.04 12.37 5.14
C ARG A 230 4.88 13.26 5.58
N LEU A 231 4.49 14.24 4.77
CA LEU A 231 3.47 15.23 5.09
C LEU A 231 2.34 15.21 4.07
N LEU A 232 1.10 15.29 4.57
CA LEU A 232 -0.07 15.54 3.75
C LEU A 232 -0.27 17.06 3.62
N SER A 233 -0.35 17.55 2.39
CA SER A 233 -0.47 18.96 2.04
C SER A 233 -1.66 19.17 1.09
N LYS A 234 -2.27 20.35 1.14
CA LYS A 234 -3.23 20.80 0.12
C LYS A 234 -2.56 21.43 -1.10
N ASN A 235 -1.31 21.86 -0.96
CA ASN A 235 -0.54 22.47 -2.03
C ASN A 235 0.46 21.47 -2.60
N TYR A 236 0.55 21.43 -3.93
CA TYR A 236 1.62 20.70 -4.62
C TYR A 236 2.97 21.28 -4.23
N CYS A 237 3.93 20.38 -3.98
CA CYS A 237 5.32 20.74 -3.80
C CYS A 237 6.17 19.82 -4.67
N HIS A 238 7.06 20.44 -5.43
CA HIS A 238 8.00 19.71 -6.27
C HIS A 238 8.98 18.92 -5.41
N THR A 239 9.17 17.65 -5.77
CA THR A 239 10.22 16.81 -5.23
C THR A 239 10.88 16.02 -6.35
N LYS A 240 12.09 15.52 -6.10
CA LYS A 240 12.79 14.65 -7.06
C LYS A 240 12.18 13.24 -7.02
N ASN A 241 12.06 12.61 -8.18
CA ASN A 241 11.57 11.23 -8.33
C ASN A 241 10.15 11.05 -7.74
N PHE A 242 9.89 9.92 -7.09
CA PHE A 242 8.62 9.56 -6.45
C PHE A 242 8.35 10.28 -5.10
N GLY A 243 8.91 11.47 -4.89
CA GLY A 243 8.81 12.16 -3.60
C GLY A 243 7.44 12.79 -3.32
N THR A 244 6.60 12.93 -4.34
CA THR A 244 5.25 13.50 -4.24
C THR A 244 4.22 12.54 -4.85
N THR A 245 3.21 12.17 -4.06
CA THR A 245 2.02 11.43 -4.53
C THR A 245 0.82 12.37 -4.50
N GLY A 246 0.17 12.54 -5.65
CA GLY A 246 -1.09 13.27 -5.76
C GLY A 246 -2.26 12.36 -5.42
N LEU A 247 -3.25 12.92 -4.72
CA LEU A 247 -4.51 12.31 -4.32
C LEU A 247 -5.63 13.14 -4.94
N PHE A 248 -6.44 12.56 -5.81
CA PHE A 248 -7.41 13.29 -6.62
C PHE A 248 -8.81 12.72 -6.45
N GLU A 249 -9.73 13.56 -5.96
CA GLU A 249 -11.16 13.29 -6.10
C GLU A 249 -11.60 13.86 -7.44
N ILE A 250 -12.06 12.97 -8.30
CA ILE A 250 -12.41 13.25 -9.68
C ILE A 250 -13.91 12.98 -9.84
N PHE A 251 -14.60 13.88 -10.55
CA PHE A 251 -16.02 13.80 -10.78
C PHE A 251 -16.31 13.70 -12.28
N LYS A 252 -17.27 12.85 -12.66
CA LYS A 252 -17.80 12.82 -14.03
C LYS A 252 -19.05 13.68 -14.13
N PRO A 253 -19.03 14.82 -14.86
CA PRO A 253 -20.22 15.64 -15.04
C PRO A 253 -21.35 14.89 -15.74
N TYR A 254 -22.59 15.33 -15.51
CA TYR A 254 -23.73 14.83 -16.27
C TYR A 254 -23.63 15.31 -17.72
N GLY A 255 -23.74 14.39 -18.69
CA GLY A 255 -23.67 14.69 -20.12
C GLY A 255 -22.26 14.85 -20.70
N ALA A 256 -21.24 14.47 -19.93
CA ALA A 256 -19.85 14.33 -20.37
C ALA A 256 -19.63 13.06 -21.19
#